data_AF-A0A1V6I274-F1
#
_entry.id   AF-A0A1V6I274-F1
#
_cell.length_a   1.000
_cell.length_b   1.000
_cell.length_c   1.000
_cell.angle_alpha   90.00
_cell.angle_beta   90.00
_cell.angle_gamma   90.00
#
_symmetry.space_group_name_H-M   'P 1'
#
loop_
_entity.id
_entity.type
_entity.pdbx_description
1 polymer ?
#
loop_
_entity_poly.entity_id
_entity_poly.type
_entity_poly.pdbx_seq_one_letter_code
_entity_poly.pdbx_strand_id
1 'polypeptide(L)'
;MNVALFGITAKEWRDNNPNKTGNIRDYATLEQLVVLSNMESVNALLIRQGLSQSERLLQLNKVAITQMTSLLTSNTMKKLK
;
A
#
# COMPACT_ATOMS: atom_id res chain seq x y z
N MET A 1 6.05 -0.79 4.78
CA MET A 1 4.79 -1.04 4.04
C MET A 1 4.36 0.16 3.22
N ASN A 2 4.26 1.38 3.79
CA ASN A 2 3.90 2.60 3.03
C ASN A 2 4.76 2.80 1.77
N VAL A 3 6.07 2.54 1.85
CA VAL A 3 6.98 2.62 0.70
C VAL A 3 6.56 1.69 -0.45
N ALA A 4 6.06 0.49 -0.15
CA ALA A 4 5.67 -0.46 -1.20
C ALA A 4 4.40 -0.05 -1.96
N LEU A 5 3.51 0.75 -1.34
CA LEU A 5 2.27 1.22 -2.00
C LEU A 5 2.38 2.66 -2.51
N PHE A 6 2.99 3.56 -1.74
CA PHE A 6 3.04 5.00 -2.00
C PHE A 6 4.40 5.51 -2.47
N GLY A 7 5.44 4.68 -2.46
CA GLY A 7 6.80 5.07 -2.81
C GLY A 7 7.51 5.95 -1.77
N ILE A 8 6.83 6.37 -0.71
CA ILE A 8 7.37 7.24 0.33
C ILE A 8 7.16 6.66 1.74
N THR A 9 8.06 7.02 2.63
CA THR A 9 7.96 6.73 4.06
C THR A 9 6.95 7.63 4.73
N ALA A 10 6.49 7.25 5.92
CA ALA A 10 5.62 8.10 6.74
C ALA A 10 6.32 9.43 7.13
N LYS A 11 7.64 9.40 7.29
CA LYS A 11 8.44 10.59 7.58
C LYS A 11 8.47 11.54 6.39
N GLU A 12 8.84 11.05 5.21
CA GLU A 12 8.84 11.87 3.98
C GLU A 12 7.47 12.45 3.67
N TRP A 13 6.40 11.69 3.91
CA TRP A 13 5.05 12.23 3.76
C TRP A 13 4.80 13.39 4.72
N ARG A 14 5.19 13.28 6.00
CA ARG A 14 5.01 14.35 6.99
C ARG A 14 5.85 15.58 6.66
N ASP A 15 7.10 15.37 6.25
CA ASP A 15 8.02 16.43 5.84
C ASP A 15 7.49 17.20 4.63
N ASN A 16 6.85 16.50 3.67
CA ASN A 16 6.24 17.10 2.48
C ASN A 16 4.82 17.67 2.72
N ASN A 17 4.19 17.39 3.87
CA ASN A 17 2.82 17.81 4.17
C ASN A 17 2.71 18.49 5.55
N PRO A 18 3.49 19.57 5.80
CA PRO A 18 3.55 20.21 7.13
C PRO A 18 2.22 20.77 7.61
N ASN A 19 1.31 21.11 6.68
CA ASN A 19 0.01 21.70 6.98
C ASN A 19 -1.14 20.68 7.02
N LYS A 20 -0.85 19.38 6.83
CA LYS A 20 -1.86 18.32 6.89
C LYS A 20 -1.84 17.66 8.27
N THR A 21 -3.01 17.44 8.84
CA THR A 21 -3.17 16.70 10.09
C THR A 21 -3.21 15.20 9.82
N GLY A 22 -2.69 14.38 10.73
CA GLY A 22 -2.71 12.92 10.58
C GLY A 22 -1.50 12.34 9.81
N ASN A 23 -1.76 11.31 9.01
CA ASN A 23 -0.77 10.53 8.28
C ASN A 23 -1.26 10.13 6.89
N ILE A 24 -0.35 9.62 6.04
CA ILE A 24 -0.64 9.24 4.65
C ILE A 24 -1.88 8.32 4.47
N ARG A 25 -2.18 7.46 5.43
CA ARG A 25 -3.35 6.55 5.37
C ARG A 25 -4.67 7.31 5.48
N ASP A 26 -4.71 8.42 6.21
CA ASP A 26 -5.92 9.23 6.37
C ASP A 26 -6.34 9.92 5.05
N TYR A 27 -5.41 9.99 4.09
CA TYR A 27 -5.60 10.57 2.77
C TYR A 27 -5.59 9.51 1.65
N ALA A 28 -5.58 8.23 2.01
CA ALA A 28 -5.58 7.13 1.05
C ALA A 28 -7.01 6.83 0.56
N THR A 29 -7.15 6.36 -0.68
CA THR A 29 -8.45 5.88 -1.18
C THR A 29 -8.86 4.59 -0.46
N LEU A 30 -10.15 4.24 -0.52
CA LEU A 30 -10.65 2.99 0.06
C LEU A 30 -9.89 1.78 -0.51
N GLU A 31 -9.63 1.77 -1.81
CA GLU A 31 -8.87 0.70 -2.47
C GLU A 31 -7.45 0.60 -1.90
N GLN A 32 -6.78 1.74 -1.73
CA GLN A 32 -5.44 1.79 -1.14
C GLN A 32 -5.44 1.30 0.32
N LEU A 33 -6.46 1.64 1.10
CA LEU A 33 -6.62 1.14 2.48
C LEU A 33 -6.82 -0.38 2.52
N VAL A 34 -7.62 -0.93 1.61
CA VAL A 34 -7.80 -2.39 1.47
C VAL A 34 -6.48 -3.07 1.13
N VAL A 35 -5.72 -2.52 0.18
CA VAL A 35 -4.41 -3.06 -0.20
C VAL A 35 -3.42 -2.98 0.95
N LEU A 36 -3.38 -1.88 1.71
CA LEU A 36 -2.55 -1.76 2.90
C LEU A 36 -2.88 -2.83 3.95
N SER A 37 -4.16 -3.04 4.26
CA SER A 37 -4.58 -4.05 5.23
C SER A 37 -4.16 -5.46 4.81
N ASN A 38 -4.28 -5.79 3.52
CA ASN A 38 -3.81 -7.06 2.99
C ASN A 38 -2.28 -7.19 3.10
N MET A 39 -1.54 -6.14 2.75
CA MET A 39 -0.08 -6.11 2.82
C MET A 39 0.46 -6.31 4.24
N GLU A 40 -0.28 -5.96 5.30
CA GLU A 40 0.15 -6.21 6.69
C GLU A 40 0.24 -7.72 6.95
N SER A 41 -0.77 -8.47 6.49
CA SER A 41 -0.82 -9.93 6.58
C SER A 41 0.28 -10.58 5.75
N VAL A 42 0.48 -10.13 4.50
CA VAL A 42 1.53 -10.65 3.61
C VAL A 42 2.92 -10.37 4.21
N ASN A 43 3.16 -9.15 4.68
CA ASN A 43 4.44 -8.79 5.29
C ASN A 43 4.75 -9.66 6.53
N ALA A 44 3.75 -9.96 7.36
CA ALA A 44 3.92 -10.84 8.52
C ALA A 44 4.29 -12.28 8.11
N LEU A 45 3.73 -12.79 7.00
CA LEU A 45 4.11 -14.09 6.44
C LEU A 45 5.56 -14.07 5.94
N LEU A 46 5.93 -13.05 5.17
CA LEU A 46 7.29 -12.96 4.62
C LEU A 46 8.36 -12.79 5.72
N ILE A 47 8.03 -12.12 6.84
CA ILE A 47 8.91 -12.07 8.01
C ILE A 47 9.14 -13.48 8.58
N ARG A 48 8.07 -14.27 8.73
CA ARG A 48 8.17 -15.65 9.24
C ARG A 48 8.97 -16.56 8.33
N GLN A 49 8.98 -16.29 7.03
CA GLN A 49 9.80 -16.98 6.04
C GLN A 49 11.28 -16.54 6.06
N GLY A 50 11.65 -15.57 6.89
CA GLY A 50 13.04 -15.12 7.03
C GLY A 50 13.53 -14.20 5.91
N LEU A 51 12.63 -13.64 5.07
CA LEU A 51 13.04 -12.75 3.99
C LEU A 51 13.60 -11.43 4.54
N SER A 52 14.68 -10.95 3.91
CA SER A 52 15.25 -9.64 4.23
C SER A 52 14.25 -8.52 3.94
N GLN A 53 14.45 -7.36 4.56
CA GLN A 53 13.57 -6.20 4.34
C GLN A 53 13.51 -5.77 2.88
N SER A 54 14.63 -5.84 2.15
CA SER A 54 14.70 -5.48 0.72
C SER A 54 13.85 -6.43 -0.13
N GLU A 55 14.00 -7.74 0.08
CA GLU A 55 13.21 -8.74 -0.64
C GLU A 55 11.72 -8.61 -0.33
N ARG A 56 11.37 -8.39 0.94
CA ARG A 56 9.98 -8.13 1.34
C ARG A 56 9.42 -6.90 0.66
N LEU A 57 10.20 -5.82 0.56
CA LEU A 57 9.74 -4.59 -0.08
C LEU A 57 9.38 -4.83 -1.55
N LEU A 58 10.24 -5.56 -2.28
CA LEU A 58 9.98 -5.92 -3.68
C LEU A 58 8.72 -6.78 -3.84
N GLN A 59 8.56 -7.79 -2.99
CA GLN A 59 7.37 -8.66 -3.02
C GLN A 59 6.09 -7.89 -2.68
N LEU A 60 6.15 -7.05 -1.64
CA LEU A 60 5.01 -6.23 -1.23
C LEU A 60 4.61 -5.22 -2.30
N ASN A 61 5.57 -4.62 -3.01
CA ASN A 61 5.28 -3.71 -4.12
C ASN A 61 4.60 -4.44 -5.29
N LYS A 62 5.08 -5.64 -5.66
CA LYS A 62 4.42 -6.47 -6.67
C LYS A 62 2.97 -6.78 -6.29
N VAL A 63 2.74 -7.23 -5.06
CA VAL A 63 1.39 -7.51 -4.54
C VAL A 63 0.52 -6.25 -4.57
N ALA A 64 1.05 -5.11 -4.15
CA ALA A 64 0.34 -3.84 -4.16
C ALA A 64 -0.11 -3.43 -5.57
N ILE A 65 0.78 -3.52 -6.57
CA ILE A 65 0.48 -3.21 -7.96
C ILE A 65 -0.63 -4.12 -8.49
N THR A 66 -0.51 -5.43 -8.26
CA THR A 66 -1.52 -6.40 -8.70
C THR A 66 -2.89 -6.11 -8.09
N GLN A 67 -2.96 -5.92 -6.77
CA GLN A 67 -4.23 -5.68 -6.08
C GLN A 67 -4.86 -4.34 -6.49
N MET A 68 -4.07 -3.26 -6.61
CA MET A 68 -4.57 -1.97 -7.09
C MET A 68 -5.12 -2.08 -8.51
N THR A 69 -4.42 -2.78 -9.41
CA THR A 69 -4.87 -2.99 -10.80
C THR A 69 -6.22 -3.72 -10.82
N SER A 70 -6.36 -4.80 -10.03
CA SER A 70 -7.62 -5.55 -9.93
C SER A 70 -8.77 -4.71 -9.37
N LEU A 71 -8.53 -3.94 -8.31
CA LEU A 71 -9.56 -3.10 -7.68
C LEU A 71 -10.04 -1.97 -8.60
N LEU A 72 -9.11 -1.28 -9.27
CA LEU A 72 -9.44 -0.21 -10.21
C LEU A 72 -10.19 -0.75 -11.43
N THR A 73 -9.79 -1.91 -11.96
CA THR A 73 -10.49 -2.57 -13.08
C THR A 73 -11.90 -3.00 -12.66
N SER A 74 -12.06 -3.59 -11.47
CA SER A 74 -13.37 -3.99 -10.93
C SER A 74 -14.30 -2.79 -10.72
N ASN A 75 -13.79 -1.70 -10.14
CA ASN A 75 -14.56 -0.47 -9.95
C ASN A 75 -14.98 0.17 -11.28
N THR A 76 -14.10 0.13 -12.29
CA THR A 76 -14.43 0.62 -13.63
C THR A 76 -15.58 -0.20 -14.23
N MET A 77 -15.53 -1.53 -14.11
CA MET A 77 -16.62 -2.40 -14.57
C MET A 77 -17.95 -2.15 -13.81
N LYS A 78 -17.90 -1.85 -12.51
CA LYS A 78 -19.10 -1.51 -11.73
C LYS A 78 -19.75 -0.20 -12.15
N LYS A 79 -18.97 0.79 -12.62
CA LYS A 79 -19.48 2.09 -13.09
C LYS A 79 -20.10 2.06 -14.49
N LEU A 80 -19.86 0.99 -15.25
CA LEU A 80 -20.39 0.81 -16.61
C LEU A 80 -21.74 0.07 -16.64
N LYS A 81 -22.26 -0.36 -15.49
CA LYS A 81 -23.60 -0.97 -15.33
C LYS A 81 -24.57 0.03 -14.74
#